data_AF-A0A7S0X812-F1
#
_entry.id   AF-A0A7S0X812-F1
#
_cell.length_a   1.000
_cell.length_b   1.000
_cell.length_c   1.000
_cell.angle_alpha   90.00
_cell.angle_beta   90.00
_cell.angle_gamma   90.00
#
_symmetry.space_group_name_H-M   'P 1'
#
loop_
_entity.id
_entity.type
_entity.pdbx_description
1 polymer ?
#
loop_
_entity_poly.entity_id
_entity_poly.type
_entity_poly.pdbx_seq_one_letter_code
_entity_poly.pdbx_strand_id
1 'polypeptide(L)'
;MATQYASAVWPQTEAQKVAVFAAIERTEAARGRPVTTRVEPPKKFWDAEWYHQQYNGKNKIRLALASAVFYCNYLPHGAFPGQEGVKTVLGGLVFASLLPQLVVPFDRLLAIFD
;
A
#
# COMPACT_ATOMS: atom_id res chain seq x y z
N MET A 1 17.22 -16.48 -1.49
CA MET A 1 15.81 -16.03 -1.59
C MET A 1 15.79 -14.52 -1.74
N ALA A 2 15.05 -13.98 -2.71
CA ALA A 2 14.74 -12.55 -2.73
C ALA A 2 13.56 -12.31 -1.76
N THR A 3 13.66 -11.29 -0.91
CA THR A 3 12.59 -10.91 0.02
C THR A 3 11.57 -10.02 -0.69
N GLN A 4 10.36 -9.89 -0.13
CA GLN A 4 9.27 -9.09 -0.72
C GLN A 4 9.64 -7.60 -0.94
N TYR A 5 10.64 -7.09 -0.22
CA TYR A 5 11.09 -5.70 -0.29
C TYR A 5 12.47 -5.52 -0.95
N ALA A 6 12.98 -6.55 -1.63
CA ALA A 6 14.24 -6.44 -2.34
C ALA A 6 14.13 -5.48 -3.54
N SER A 7 15.11 -4.57 -3.69
CA SER A 7 15.15 -3.64 -4.82
C SER A 7 15.57 -4.36 -6.11
N ALA A 8 14.75 -4.24 -7.15
CA ALA A 8 15.04 -4.82 -8.46
C ALA A 8 14.31 -4.08 -9.60
N VAL A 9 14.82 -4.25 -10.82
CA VAL A 9 14.26 -3.75 -12.07
C VAL A 9 14.19 -4.92 -13.08
N TRP A 10 13.10 -4.99 -13.84
CA TRP A 10 12.85 -6.02 -14.88
C TRP A 10 12.69 -5.36 -16.26
N PRO A 11 13.79 -4.99 -16.96
CA PRO A 11 13.72 -4.33 -18.26
C PRO A 11 13.02 -5.22 -19.30
N GLN A 12 12.09 -4.67 -20.08
CA GLN A 12 11.34 -5.38 -21.11
C GLN A 12 12.01 -5.34 -22.50
N THR A 13 13.01 -4.46 -22.67
CA THR A 13 13.77 -4.32 -23.93
C THR A 13 15.25 -4.08 -23.63
N GLU A 14 16.12 -4.35 -24.61
CA GLU A 14 17.56 -4.06 -24.48
C GLU A 14 17.83 -2.56 -24.27
N ALA A 15 17.07 -1.68 -24.92
CA ALA A 15 17.17 -0.24 -24.71
C ALA A 15 16.87 0.16 -23.25
N GLN A 16 15.84 -0.44 -22.64
CA GLN A 16 15.55 -0.23 -21.22
C GLN A 16 16.67 -0.75 -20.33
N LYS A 17 17.23 -1.92 -20.65
CA LYS A 17 18.34 -2.52 -19.90
C LYS A 17 19.58 -1.62 -19.89
N VAL A 18 19.97 -1.09 -21.06
CA VAL A 18 21.07 -0.12 -21.19
C VAL A 18 20.78 1.14 -20.38
N ALA A 19 19.56 1.68 -20.45
CA ALA A 19 19.17 2.86 -19.70
C ALA A 19 19.23 2.65 -18.17
N VAL A 20 18.86 1.46 -17.69
CA VAL A 20 18.94 1.10 -16.26
C VAL A 20 20.39 1.05 -15.79
N PHE A 21 21.30 0.40 -16.53
CA PHE A 21 22.72 0.37 -16.17
C PHE A 21 23.34 1.77 -16.15
N ALA A 22 23.03 2.60 -17.15
CA ALA A 22 23.48 4.00 -17.16
C ALA A 22 22.92 4.80 -15.97
N ALA A 23 21.70 4.51 -15.51
CA ALA A 23 21.12 5.14 -14.31
C ALA A 23 21.80 4.67 -13.02
N ILE A 24 22.18 3.39 -12.93
CA ILE A 24 22.95 2.83 -11.82
C ILE A 24 24.30 3.56 -11.72
N GLU A 25 25.07 3.62 -12.81
CA GLU A 25 26.37 4.30 -12.84
C GLU A 25 26.28 5.76 -12.39
N ARG A 26 25.30 6.51 -12.93
CA ARG A 26 25.06 7.90 -12.51
C ARG A 26 24.72 8.01 -11.02
N THR A 27 23.95 7.07 -10.49
CA THR A 27 23.54 7.07 -9.08
C THR A 27 24.72 6.72 -8.17
N GLU A 28 25.53 5.73 -8.53
CA GLU A 28 26.72 5.34 -7.78
C GLU A 28 27.75 6.48 -7.75
N ALA A 29 27.99 7.13 -8.89
CA ALA A 29 28.86 8.30 -8.98
C ALA A 29 28.36 9.44 -8.09
N ALA A 30 27.06 9.74 -8.11
CA ALA A 30 26.47 10.81 -7.30
C ALA A 30 26.43 10.49 -5.80
N ARG A 31 26.30 9.22 -5.43
CA ARG A 31 26.15 8.78 -4.02
C ARG A 31 27.47 8.33 -3.38
N GLY A 32 28.52 8.08 -4.18
CA GLY A 32 29.80 7.55 -3.71
C GLY A 32 29.72 6.16 -3.08
N ARG A 33 28.68 5.38 -3.41
CA ARG A 33 28.48 4.02 -2.87
C ARG A 33 27.78 3.12 -3.88
N PRO A 34 28.02 1.79 -3.82
CA PRO A 34 27.38 0.85 -4.72
C PRO A 34 25.86 0.82 -4.58
N VAL A 35 25.17 0.62 -5.71
CA VAL A 35 23.73 0.36 -5.78
C VAL A 35 23.51 -1.14 -5.68
N THR A 36 22.60 -1.56 -4.79
CA THR A 36 22.28 -2.98 -4.56
C THR A 36 21.06 -3.46 -5.37
N THR A 37 20.44 -2.56 -6.15
CA THR A 37 19.30 -2.87 -7.02
C THR A 37 19.68 -3.91 -8.05
N ARG A 38 18.93 -5.00 -8.12
CA ARG A 38 19.17 -6.08 -9.09
C ARG A 38 18.55 -5.74 -10.44
N VAL A 39 19.23 -6.10 -11.52
CA VAL A 39 18.68 -6.05 -12.87
C VAL A 39 18.38 -7.49 -13.29
N GLU A 40 17.10 -7.84 -13.33
CA GLU A 40 16.61 -9.20 -13.52
C GLU A 40 15.96 -9.35 -14.90
N PRO A 41 15.96 -10.54 -15.52
CA PRO A 41 15.30 -10.75 -16.81
C PRO A 41 13.78 -10.59 -16.71
N PRO A 42 13.08 -10.18 -17.79
CA PRO A 42 11.62 -10.10 -17.80
C PRO A 42 10.97 -11.34 -17.19
N LYS A 43 9.98 -11.12 -16.32
CA LYS A 43 9.20 -12.20 -15.70
C LYS A 43 7.72 -11.84 -15.76
N LYS A 44 6.88 -12.85 -15.57
CA LYS A 44 5.44 -12.64 -15.40
C LYS A 44 5.18 -11.71 -14.21
N PHE A 45 4.43 -10.65 -14.46
CA PHE A 45 3.85 -9.81 -13.43
C PHE A 45 2.51 -10.42 -13.02
N TRP A 46 2.33 -10.63 -11.72
CA TRP A 46 1.07 -11.06 -11.14
C TRP A 46 0.45 -9.85 -10.49
N ASP A 47 -0.70 -9.42 -10.99
CA ASP A 47 -1.41 -8.28 -10.43
C ASP A 47 -1.80 -8.58 -8.98
N ALA A 48 -1.60 -7.59 -8.11
CA ALA A 48 -2.08 -7.64 -6.75
C ALA A 48 -3.61 -7.51 -6.72
N GLU A 49 -4.21 -8.02 -5.66
CA GLU A 49 -5.63 -7.91 -5.35
C GLU A 49 -6.14 -6.45 -5.47
N TRP A 50 -7.42 -6.27 -5.84
CA TRP A 50 -8.10 -4.98 -5.97
C TRP A 50 -7.88 -4.07 -4.76
N TYR A 51 -7.88 -4.62 -3.54
CA TYR A 51 -7.69 -3.80 -2.34
C TYR A 51 -6.28 -3.21 -2.22
N HIS A 52 -5.29 -3.79 -2.88
CA HIS A 52 -3.93 -3.25 -2.99
C HIS A 52 -3.81 -2.18 -4.07
N GLN A 53 -4.68 -2.21 -5.08
CA GLN A 53 -4.71 -1.21 -6.14
C GLN A 53 -5.17 0.14 -5.58
N GLN A 54 -4.44 1.21 -5.92
CA GLN A 54 -4.71 2.57 -5.42
C GLN A 54 -4.86 2.63 -3.88
N TYR A 55 -4.13 1.78 -3.15
CA TYR A 55 -4.26 1.58 -1.69
C TYR A 55 -4.33 2.91 -0.91
N ASN A 56 -3.43 3.86 -1.22
CA ASN A 56 -3.39 5.15 -0.54
C ASN A 56 -4.67 5.97 -0.73
N GLY A 57 -5.32 5.87 -1.90
CA GLY A 57 -6.60 6.53 -2.17
C GLY A 57 -7.75 5.86 -1.42
N LYS A 58 -7.88 4.53 -1.58
CA LYS A 58 -8.94 3.73 -0.95
C LYS A 58 -8.93 3.83 0.58
N ASN A 59 -7.75 4.01 1.18
CA ASN A 59 -7.58 3.97 2.64
C ASN A 59 -7.57 5.33 3.35
N LYS A 60 -7.69 6.47 2.65
CA LYS A 60 -7.71 7.80 3.32
C LYS A 60 -8.86 7.89 4.33
N ILE A 61 -10.06 7.49 3.92
CA ILE A 61 -11.26 7.56 4.76
C ILE A 61 -11.13 6.60 5.94
N ARG A 62 -10.70 5.36 5.70
CA ARG A 62 -10.45 4.38 6.76
C ARG A 62 -9.44 4.90 7.78
N LEU A 63 -8.35 5.51 7.32
CA LEU A 63 -7.33 6.08 8.20
C LEU A 63 -7.91 7.24 9.02
N ALA A 64 -8.68 8.15 8.40
CA ALA A 64 -9.34 9.24 9.11
C ALA A 64 -10.31 8.74 10.20
N LEU A 65 -11.13 7.73 9.88
CA LEU A 65 -12.03 7.09 10.83
C LEU A 65 -11.26 6.42 11.99
N ALA A 66 -10.19 5.69 11.67
CA ALA A 66 -9.34 5.07 12.69
C ALA A 66 -8.67 6.12 13.59
N SER A 67 -8.13 7.20 13.01
CA SER A 67 -7.57 8.33 13.77
C SER A 67 -8.61 8.97 14.68
N ALA A 68 -9.87 9.10 14.24
CA ALA A 68 -10.96 9.60 15.08
C ALA A 68 -11.29 8.65 16.24
N VAL A 69 -11.26 7.32 16.02
CA VAL A 69 -11.37 6.32 17.11
C VAL A 69 -10.23 6.48 18.11
N PHE A 70 -8.98 6.58 17.63
CA PHE A 70 -7.82 6.79 18.51
C PHE A 70 -7.94 8.08 19.31
N TYR A 71 -8.40 9.16 18.69
CA TYR A 71 -8.66 10.42 19.39
C TYR A 71 -9.73 10.28 20.47
N CYS A 72 -10.84 9.57 20.18
CA CYS A 72 -11.88 9.30 21.19
C CYS A 72 -11.35 8.45 22.37
N ASN A 73 -10.39 7.55 22.13
CA ASN A 73 -9.73 6.76 23.18
C ASN A 73 -8.68 7.56 23.95
N TYR A 74 -8.08 8.58 23.34
CA TYR A 74 -7.13 9.47 24.00
C TYR A 74 -7.81 10.41 24.99
N LEU A 75 -9.03 10.85 24.70
CA LEU A 75 -9.82 11.67 25.61
C LEU A 75 -10.26 10.88 26.86
N PRO A 76 -10.38 11.53 28.04
CA PRO A 76 -11.02 10.91 29.20
C PRO A 76 -12.40 10.33 28.86
N HIS A 77 -12.79 9.24 29.52
CA HIS A 77 -14.12 8.67 29.31
C HIS A 77 -15.22 9.67 29.70
N GLY A 78 -16.18 9.89 28.81
CA GLY A 78 -17.28 10.82 29.02
C GLY A 78 -16.90 12.30 28.82
N ALA A 79 -15.78 12.59 28.15
CA ALA A 79 -15.35 13.95 27.79
C ALA A 79 -16.41 14.74 27.01
N PHE A 80 -17.33 14.05 26.31
CA PHE A 80 -18.51 14.66 25.71
C PHE A 80 -19.71 13.68 25.68
N PRO A 81 -20.96 14.19 25.62
CA PRO A 81 -22.15 13.36 25.54
C PRO A 81 -22.11 12.42 24.33
N GLY A 82 -22.27 11.12 24.57
CA GLY A 82 -22.31 10.12 23.50
C GLY A 82 -20.95 9.67 22.96
N GLN A 83 -19.83 10.00 23.60
CA GLN A 83 -18.47 9.59 23.19
C GLN A 83 -18.35 8.11 22.86
N GLU A 84 -18.88 7.22 23.71
CA GLU A 84 -18.83 5.77 23.47
C GLU A 84 -19.67 5.32 22.26
N GLY A 85 -20.80 6.00 22.01
CA GLY A 85 -21.63 5.76 20.83
C GLY A 85 -20.90 6.17 19.55
N VAL A 86 -20.31 7.38 19.54
CA VAL A 86 -19.49 7.88 18.42
C VAL A 86 -18.32 6.94 18.13
N LYS A 87 -17.59 6.55 19.18
CA LYS A 87 -16.46 5.61 19.05
C LYS A 87 -16.90 4.27 18.46
N THR A 88 -18.02 3.72 18.91
CA THR A 88 -18.58 2.46 18.41
C THR A 88 -18.92 2.54 16.93
N VAL A 89 -19.59 3.62 16.49
CA VAL A 89 -19.95 3.82 15.08
C VAL A 89 -18.69 3.96 14.22
N LEU A 90 -17.72 4.79 14.63
CA LEU A 90 -16.48 4.96 13.89
C LEU A 90 -15.69 3.66 13.77
N GLY A 91 -15.58 2.88 14.86
CA GLY A 91 -14.95 1.56 14.84
C GLY A 91 -15.66 0.56 13.93
N GLY A 92 -17.00 0.56 13.94
CA GLY A 92 -17.81 -0.24 13.03
C GLY A 92 -17.57 0.12 11.56
N LEU A 93 -17.46 1.40 11.23
CA LEU A 93 -17.13 1.86 9.87
C LEU A 93 -15.71 1.46 9.44
N VAL A 94 -14.74 1.53 10.36
CA VAL A 94 -13.37 1.01 10.10
C VAL A 94 -13.44 -0.49 9.80
N PHE A 95 -14.15 -1.28 10.60
CA PHE A 95 -14.29 -2.71 10.38
C PHE A 95 -15.00 -3.03 9.04
N ALA A 96 -16.10 -2.33 8.75
CA ALA A 96 -16.83 -2.50 7.49
C ALA A 96 -15.93 -2.21 6.26
N SER A 97 -15.05 -1.22 6.36
CA SER A 97 -14.08 -0.90 5.29
C SER A 97 -13.03 -1.99 5.03
N LEU A 98 -12.88 -2.96 5.95
CA LEU A 98 -11.98 -4.11 5.79
C LEU A 98 -12.64 -5.28 5.06
N LEU A 99 -13.97 -5.33 4.94
CA LEU A 99 -14.68 -6.46 4.35
C LEU A 99 -14.14 -6.87 2.96
N PRO A 100 -13.81 -5.93 2.04
CA PRO A 100 -13.22 -6.29 0.75
C PRO A 100 -11.86 -7.01 0.85
N GLN A 101 -11.12 -6.81 1.93
CA GLN A 101 -9.80 -7.42 2.17
C GLN A 101 -9.90 -8.83 2.76
N LEU A 102 -11.02 -9.16 3.40
CA LEU A 102 -11.18 -10.40 4.15
C LEU A 102 -11.66 -11.56 3.29
N VAL A 103 -12.25 -11.29 2.12
CA VAL A 103 -13.01 -12.29 1.37
C VAL A 103 -12.74 -12.13 -0.12
N VAL A 104 -12.04 -13.11 -0.71
CA VAL A 104 -11.62 -13.15 -2.13
C VAL A 104 -12.75 -12.88 -3.14
N PRO A 105 -13.99 -13.34 -2.95
CA PRO A 105 -15.11 -12.95 -3.81
C PRO A 105 -15.32 -11.44 -3.99
N PHE A 106 -15.10 -10.62 -2.95
CA PHE A 106 -15.25 -9.16 -3.09
C PHE A 106 -14.15 -8.56 -3.93
N ASP A 107 -12.94 -9.10 -3.83
CA ASP A 107 -11.81 -8.67 -4.67
C ASP A 107 -12.16 -8.77 -6.17
N ARG A 108 -12.67 -9.94 -6.58
CA ARG A 108 -13.10 -10.18 -7.97
C ARG A 108 -14.29 -9.33 -8.38
N LEU A 109 -15.28 -9.16 -7.48
CA LEU A 109 -16.46 -8.36 -7.75
C LEU A 109 -16.11 -6.88 -7.95
N LEU A 110 -15.27 -6.33 -7.08
CA LEU A 110 -14.92 -4.92 -7.08
C LEU A 110 -13.94 -4.57 -8.19
N ALA A 111 -13.09 -5.52 -8.60
CA ALA A 111 -12.20 -5.37 -9.75
C ALA A 111 -12.93 -5.12 -11.08
N ILE A 112 -14.25 -5.36 -11.18
CA ILE A 112 -15.05 -5.10 -12.39
C ILE A 112 -15.26 -3.58 -12.62
N PHE A 113 -15.11 -2.76 -11.58
CA PHE A 113 -15.41 -1.32 -11.62
C PHE A 113 -14.17 -0.43 -11.80
N ASP A 114 -12.98 -1.02 -11.86
CA ASP A 114 -11.71 -0.32 -12.13
C ASP A 114 -11.40 -0.36 -13.64
#